data_AF-A0A2T4S647-F1
#
_entry.id   AF-A0A2T4S647-F1
#
_cell.length_a   1.000
_cell.length_b   1.000
_cell.length_c   1.000
_cell.angle_alpha   90.00
_cell.angle_beta   90.00
_cell.angle_gamma   90.00
#
_symmetry.space_group_name_H-M   'P 1'
#
loop_
_entity.id
_entity.type
_entity.pdbx_description
1 polymer ?
#
loop_
_entity_poly.entity_id
_entity_poly.type
_entity_poly.pdbx_seq_one_letter_code
_entity_poly.pdbx_strand_id
1 'polypeptide(L)'
;VVYEPKAHDEALLELEKVETPNAHTAQEVADVLNRPLDQITKSMVFKVDGEFVIVLVRGHHEVNDVKLKAYFGTDNIELASQDEIINLVGANPGSIGPIQEKGIKVYADNFVQEIPNIVVGANEDGYHYVNANPERDFNVEAFGDFRVILEGEPLSDGSGEAKFAEGIEVGQVFKLGTKYSESMNATFLDNQGKAQPLIMGC
;
A
#
# COMPACT_ATOMS: atom_id res chain seq x y z
N VAL A 1 -8.59 1.46 -8.86
CA VAL A 1 -8.79 0.39 -9.88
C VAL A 1 -10.09 -0.32 -9.56
N VAL A 2 -10.85 -0.87 -10.52
CA VAL A 2 -11.94 -1.80 -10.15
C VAL A 2 -11.28 -3.04 -9.59
N TYR A 3 -11.50 -3.32 -8.31
CA TYR A 3 -11.09 -4.58 -7.70
C TYR A 3 -12.27 -5.54 -7.79
N GLU A 4 -12.08 -6.66 -8.47
CA GLU A 4 -13.03 -7.77 -8.52
C GLU A 4 -12.38 -8.98 -7.85
N PRO A 5 -12.85 -9.41 -6.66
CA PRO A 5 -12.27 -10.54 -5.95
C PRO A 5 -12.32 -11.80 -6.82
N LYS A 6 -11.17 -12.44 -7.01
CA LYS A 6 -11.09 -13.76 -7.64
C LYS A 6 -10.85 -14.84 -6.59
N ALA A 7 -11.64 -15.90 -6.64
CA ALA A 7 -11.41 -17.08 -5.80
C ALA A 7 -10.26 -17.90 -6.38
N HIS A 8 -9.31 -18.28 -5.54
CA HIS A 8 -8.30 -19.30 -5.84
C HIS A 8 -8.64 -20.59 -5.12
N ASP A 9 -8.65 -21.70 -5.85
CA ASP A 9 -8.96 -23.05 -5.36
C ASP A 9 -7.67 -23.86 -5.11
N GLU A 10 -6.64 -23.17 -4.61
CA GLU A 10 -5.36 -23.80 -4.26
C GLU A 10 -5.34 -24.17 -2.78
N ALA A 11 -4.85 -25.37 -2.48
CA ALA A 11 -4.69 -25.82 -1.11
C ALA A 11 -3.64 -24.97 -0.37
N LEU A 12 -3.92 -24.64 0.90
CA LEU A 12 -2.96 -23.96 1.75
C LEU A 12 -1.82 -24.91 2.11
N LEU A 13 -0.59 -24.51 1.82
CA LEU A 13 0.63 -25.27 2.15
C LEU A 13 1.18 -24.82 3.51
N GLU A 14 2.00 -25.65 4.15
CA GLU A 14 2.64 -25.28 5.42
C GLU A 14 3.61 -24.11 5.24
N LEU A 15 3.58 -23.18 6.20
CA LEU A 15 4.50 -22.06 6.27
C LEU A 15 5.94 -22.58 6.46
N GLU A 16 6.84 -22.17 5.59
CA GLU A 16 8.25 -22.59 5.65
C GLU A 16 9.17 -21.38 5.54
N LYS A 17 10.20 -21.33 6.39
CA LYS A 17 11.27 -20.33 6.32
C LYS A 17 12.38 -20.87 5.43
N VAL A 18 12.74 -20.12 4.39
CA VAL A 18 13.76 -20.52 3.41
C VAL A 18 14.86 -19.48 3.32
N GLU A 19 16.08 -19.93 3.02
CA GLU A 19 17.23 -19.08 2.75
C GLU A 19 17.10 -18.40 1.37
N THR A 20 17.30 -17.10 1.34
CA THR A 20 17.36 -16.26 0.13
C THR A 20 18.60 -15.35 0.21
N PRO A 21 19.82 -15.93 0.20
CA PRO A 21 21.03 -15.17 0.43
C PRO A 21 21.26 -14.14 -0.69
N ASN A 22 21.63 -12.92 -0.31
CA ASN A 22 21.90 -11.80 -1.23
C ASN A 22 20.71 -11.35 -2.10
N ALA A 23 19.47 -11.72 -1.76
CA ALA A 23 18.27 -11.22 -2.41
C ALA A 23 17.72 -10.02 -1.62
N HIS A 24 17.67 -8.85 -2.25
CA HIS A 24 17.24 -7.59 -1.63
C HIS A 24 16.03 -6.97 -2.33
N THR A 25 15.73 -7.41 -3.55
CA THR A 25 14.58 -6.96 -4.34
C THR A 25 13.58 -8.09 -4.54
N ALA A 26 12.31 -7.74 -4.80
CA ALA A 26 11.27 -8.74 -5.09
C ALA A 26 11.63 -9.62 -6.30
N GLN A 27 12.32 -9.05 -7.30
CA GLN A 27 12.77 -9.80 -8.47
C GLN A 27 13.87 -10.81 -8.11
N GLU A 28 14.87 -10.41 -7.33
CA GLU A 28 15.92 -11.34 -6.87
C GLU A 28 15.35 -12.48 -6.03
N VAL A 29 14.36 -12.19 -5.16
CA VAL A 29 13.67 -13.22 -4.38
C VAL A 29 12.88 -14.17 -5.29
N ALA A 30 12.17 -13.64 -6.29
CA ALA A 30 11.47 -14.43 -7.29
C ALA A 30 12.44 -15.36 -8.04
N ASP A 31 13.60 -14.84 -8.45
CA ASP A 31 14.62 -15.59 -9.19
C ASP A 31 15.24 -16.70 -8.33
N VAL A 32 15.59 -16.40 -7.07
CA VAL A 32 16.18 -17.37 -6.13
C VAL A 32 15.19 -18.51 -5.82
N LEU A 33 13.92 -18.18 -5.63
CA LEU A 33 12.89 -19.17 -5.30
C LEU A 33 12.26 -19.83 -6.52
N ASN A 34 12.64 -19.42 -7.73
CA ASN A 34 12.03 -19.85 -8.99
C ASN A 34 10.50 -19.71 -8.96
N ARG A 35 10.02 -18.55 -8.48
CA ARG A 35 8.60 -18.22 -8.38
C ARG A 35 8.25 -17.01 -9.26
N PRO A 36 7.01 -16.92 -9.75
CA PRO A 36 6.51 -15.71 -10.38
C PRO A 36 6.61 -14.49 -9.45
N LEU A 37 6.99 -13.33 -10.00
CA LEU A 37 7.12 -12.07 -9.25
C LEU A 37 5.82 -11.68 -8.53
N ASP A 38 4.68 -12.07 -9.09
CA ASP A 38 3.37 -11.74 -8.55
C ASP A 38 2.94 -12.61 -7.36
N GLN A 39 3.69 -13.67 -7.04
CA GLN A 39 3.59 -14.44 -5.78
C GLN A 39 4.50 -13.88 -4.68
N ILE A 40 5.45 -13.01 -5.03
CA ILE A 40 6.25 -12.27 -4.04
C ILE A 40 5.41 -11.11 -3.51
N THR A 41 5.46 -10.85 -2.21
CA THR A 41 4.78 -9.71 -1.59
C THR A 41 5.82 -8.78 -0.97
N LYS A 42 5.87 -7.55 -1.48
CA LYS A 42 6.70 -6.49 -0.92
C LYS A 42 6.05 -5.97 0.34
N SER A 43 6.86 -5.82 1.38
CA SER A 43 6.46 -5.16 2.62
C SER A 43 7.19 -3.83 2.70
N MET A 44 6.43 -2.74 2.88
CA MET A 44 6.96 -1.40 3.02
C MET A 44 6.57 -0.87 4.40
N VAL A 45 7.53 -0.33 5.16
CA VAL A 45 7.23 0.30 6.45
C VAL A 45 7.01 1.79 6.22
N PHE A 46 5.83 2.27 6.62
CA PHE A 46 5.49 3.68 6.62
C PHE A 46 5.35 4.19 8.05
N LYS A 47 5.55 5.49 8.21
CA LYS A 47 5.22 6.23 9.42
C LYS A 47 4.05 7.16 9.11
N VAL A 48 2.93 6.92 9.79
CA VAL A 48 1.66 7.62 9.61
C VAL A 48 1.35 8.35 10.91
N ASP A 49 1.39 9.68 10.90
CA ASP A 49 1.24 10.53 12.10
C ASP A 49 2.14 10.09 13.28
N GLY A 50 3.34 9.57 12.97
CA GLY A 50 4.32 9.11 13.95
C GLY A 50 4.21 7.63 14.35
N GLU A 51 3.16 6.92 13.96
CA GLU A 51 3.01 5.47 14.17
C GLU A 51 3.56 4.68 12.97
N PHE A 52 4.31 3.60 13.24
CA PHE A 52 4.77 2.70 12.17
C PHE A 52 3.68 1.71 11.75
N VAL A 53 3.54 1.52 10.43
CA VAL A 53 2.64 0.55 9.82
C VAL A 53 3.36 -0.19 8.69
N ILE A 54 2.95 -1.43 8.42
CA ILE A 54 3.43 -2.21 7.27
C ILE A 54 2.36 -2.16 6.19
N VAL A 55 2.74 -1.81 4.97
CA VAL A 55 1.89 -1.86 3.77
C VAL A 55 2.39 -2.97 2.85
N LEU A 56 1.49 -3.88 2.47
CA LEU A 56 1.77 -5.01 1.59
C LEU A 56 1.26 -4.76 0.18
N VAL A 57 2.09 -5.03 -0.83
CA VAL A 57 1.69 -5.07 -2.25
C VAL A 57 2.36 -6.27 -2.93
N ARG A 58 1.76 -6.80 -4.01
CA ARG A 58 2.39 -7.84 -4.84
C ARG A 58 3.70 -7.33 -5.46
N GLY A 59 4.62 -8.25 -5.80
CA GLY A 59 5.99 -7.93 -6.18
C GLY A 59 6.12 -7.04 -7.40
N HIS A 60 5.20 -7.19 -8.35
CA HIS A 60 5.13 -6.40 -9.59
C HIS A 60 4.32 -5.09 -9.45
N HIS A 61 3.74 -4.83 -8.28
CA HIS A 61 3.00 -3.60 -7.99
C HIS A 61 3.84 -2.64 -7.16
N GLU A 62 3.69 -1.34 -7.38
CA GLU A 62 4.28 -0.30 -6.53
C GLU A 62 3.23 0.33 -5.63
N VAL A 63 3.63 0.71 -4.41
CA VAL A 63 2.76 1.44 -3.48
C VAL A 63 2.47 2.84 -4.04
N ASN A 64 1.23 3.31 -3.86
CA ASN A 64 0.81 4.66 -4.19
C ASN A 64 0.61 5.47 -2.90
N ASP A 65 1.52 6.40 -2.64
CA ASP A 65 1.54 7.24 -1.44
C ASP A 65 0.34 8.20 -1.36
N VAL A 66 -0.14 8.70 -2.50
CA VAL A 66 -1.35 9.54 -2.58
C VAL A 66 -2.59 8.75 -2.11
N LYS A 67 -2.71 7.48 -2.50
CA LYS A 67 -3.80 6.61 -2.04
C LYS A 67 -3.68 6.29 -0.55
N LEU A 68 -2.46 6.08 -0.04
CA LEU A 68 -2.25 5.92 1.40
C LEU A 68 -2.67 7.17 2.18
N LYS A 69 -2.24 8.37 1.76
CA LYS A 69 -2.64 9.64 2.38
C LYS A 69 -4.15 9.83 2.40
N ALA A 70 -4.81 9.53 1.27
CA ALA A 70 -6.26 9.57 1.19
C ALA A 70 -6.94 8.56 2.12
N TYR A 71 -6.41 7.33 2.21
CA TYR A 71 -6.96 6.28 3.06
C TYR A 71 -6.84 6.62 4.56
N PHE A 72 -5.67 7.08 5.00
CA PHE A 72 -5.43 7.46 6.40
C PHE A 72 -5.98 8.85 6.75
N GLY A 73 -6.34 9.66 5.75
CA GLY A 73 -6.86 11.01 5.96
C GLY A 73 -5.82 12.01 6.49
N THR A 74 -4.54 11.79 6.19
CA THR A 74 -3.42 12.62 6.67
C THR A 74 -2.38 12.81 5.57
N ASP A 75 -1.76 14.00 5.54
CA ASP A 75 -0.60 14.28 4.68
C ASP A 75 0.73 13.83 5.31
N ASN A 76 0.73 13.54 6.62
CA ASN A 76 1.92 13.11 7.38
C ASN A 76 2.17 11.61 7.22
N ILE A 77 2.56 11.23 6.01
CA ILE A 77 2.98 9.86 5.68
C ILE A 77 4.35 9.91 5.03
N GLU A 78 5.28 9.16 5.59
CA GLU A 78 6.63 8.99 5.06
C GLU A 78 7.07 7.52 5.10
N LEU A 79 7.95 7.12 4.19
CA LEU A 79 8.63 5.83 4.28
C LEU A 79 9.57 5.85 5.48
N ALA A 80 9.57 4.77 6.27
CA ALA A 80 10.53 4.62 7.34
C ALA A 80 11.96 4.51 6.79
N SER A 81 12.89 5.17 7.47
CA SER A 81 14.31 5.05 7.17
C SER A 81 14.83 3.63 7.46
N GLN A 82 15.96 3.26 6.85
CA GLN A 82 16.60 1.97 7.11
C GLN A 82 16.91 1.77 8.61
N ASP A 83 17.41 2.81 9.29
CA ASP A 83 17.70 2.74 10.73
C ASP A 83 16.43 2.54 11.56
N GLU A 84 15.32 3.21 11.23
CA GLU A 84 14.02 2.98 11.87
C GLU A 84 13.55 1.54 11.65
N ILE A 85 13.68 1.01 10.44
CA ILE A 85 13.29 -0.37 10.11
C ILE A 85 14.14 -1.38 10.91
N ILE A 86 15.46 -1.23 10.94
CA ILE A 86 16.35 -2.14 11.68
C ILE A 86 16.00 -2.11 13.18
N ASN A 87 15.79 -0.92 13.76
CA ASN A 87 15.37 -0.80 15.15
C ASN A 87 13.97 -1.40 15.39
N LEU A 88 13.07 -1.25 14.42
CA LEU A 88 11.69 -1.70 14.51
C LEU A 88 11.56 -3.20 14.35
N VAL A 89 12.18 -3.84 13.35
CA VAL A 89 11.97 -5.27 13.03
C VAL A 89 13.22 -6.13 13.20
N GLY A 90 14.42 -5.55 13.17
CA GLY A 90 15.69 -6.28 13.35
C GLY A 90 16.31 -6.82 12.06
N ALA A 91 15.79 -6.40 10.90
CA ALA A 91 16.24 -6.80 9.57
C ALA A 91 16.33 -5.60 8.63
N ASN A 92 17.12 -5.74 7.57
CA ASN A 92 17.28 -4.74 6.53
C ASN A 92 16.09 -4.78 5.55
N PRO A 93 15.81 -3.64 4.86
CA PRO A 93 14.91 -3.61 3.72
C PRO A 93 15.24 -4.74 2.72
N GLY A 94 14.19 -5.39 2.21
CA GLY A 94 14.32 -6.57 1.35
C GLY A 94 14.18 -7.91 2.09
N SER A 95 14.27 -7.94 3.42
CA SER A 95 13.96 -9.14 4.24
C SER A 95 12.83 -8.92 5.25
N ILE A 96 12.13 -7.77 5.14
CA ILE A 96 11.03 -7.39 6.03
C ILE A 96 9.69 -8.01 5.61
N GLY A 97 8.86 -8.36 6.58
CA GLY A 97 7.56 -9.00 6.34
C GLY A 97 6.53 -8.79 7.45
N PRO A 98 5.28 -9.22 7.21
CA PRO A 98 4.15 -9.00 8.11
C PRO A 98 4.07 -9.98 9.29
N ILE A 99 4.84 -11.08 9.26
CA ILE A 99 4.87 -12.09 10.34
C ILE A 99 5.82 -11.61 11.44
N GLN A 100 5.26 -11.05 12.52
CA GLN A 100 6.00 -10.43 13.62
C GLN A 100 5.22 -10.42 14.94
N GLU A 101 5.93 -10.34 16.06
CA GLU A 101 5.37 -10.34 17.42
C GLU A 101 5.28 -8.94 18.06
N LYS A 102 5.68 -7.89 17.32
CA LYS A 102 5.82 -6.50 17.79
C LYS A 102 4.51 -5.69 17.71
N GLY A 103 3.43 -6.26 17.18
CA GLY A 103 2.11 -5.63 17.13
C GLY A 103 1.99 -4.47 16.11
N ILE A 104 2.88 -4.41 15.11
CA ILE A 104 2.81 -3.40 14.04
C ILE A 104 1.56 -3.67 13.18
N LYS A 105 0.76 -2.65 12.92
CA LYS A 105 -0.44 -2.77 12.08
C LYS A 105 -0.04 -3.07 10.63
N VAL A 106 -0.70 -4.05 10.03
CA VAL A 106 -0.45 -4.47 8.64
C VAL A 106 -1.66 -4.09 7.79
N TYR A 107 -1.43 -3.33 6.72
CA TYR A 107 -2.40 -3.00 5.69
C TYR A 107 -1.97 -3.68 4.40
N ALA A 108 -2.91 -4.17 3.60
CA ALA A 108 -2.56 -4.87 2.37
C ALA A 108 -3.36 -4.34 1.19
N ASP A 109 -2.71 -4.25 0.02
CA ASP A 109 -3.43 -3.99 -1.21
C ASP A 109 -4.41 -5.13 -1.49
N ASN A 110 -5.56 -4.79 -2.07
CA ASN A 110 -6.64 -5.74 -2.35
C ASN A 110 -6.15 -7.00 -3.09
N PHE A 111 -5.18 -6.88 -4.00
CA PHE A 111 -4.69 -8.02 -4.79
C PHE A 111 -3.83 -8.99 -3.97
N VAL A 112 -3.35 -8.62 -2.79
CA VAL A 112 -2.58 -9.53 -1.91
C VAL A 112 -3.48 -10.66 -1.39
N GLN A 113 -4.76 -10.39 -1.16
CA GLN A 113 -5.70 -11.38 -0.63
C GLN A 113 -6.14 -12.44 -1.67
N GLU A 114 -5.84 -12.22 -2.95
CA GLU A 114 -6.28 -13.11 -4.02
C GLU A 114 -5.43 -14.37 -4.12
N ILE A 115 -4.14 -14.30 -3.75
CA ILE A 115 -3.20 -15.40 -3.95
C ILE A 115 -2.91 -16.06 -2.60
N PRO A 116 -3.17 -17.36 -2.45
CA PRO A 116 -2.70 -18.11 -1.30
C PRO A 116 -1.20 -18.39 -1.42
N ASN A 117 -0.59 -18.79 -0.31
CA ASN A 117 0.78 -19.29 -0.28
C ASN A 117 1.85 -18.28 -0.76
N ILE A 118 1.65 -17.00 -0.43
CA ILE A 118 2.54 -15.89 -0.82
C ILE A 118 3.93 -16.02 -0.18
N VAL A 119 4.90 -15.35 -0.80
CA VAL A 119 6.24 -15.15 -0.23
C VAL A 119 6.32 -13.78 0.44
N VAL A 120 6.80 -13.76 1.68
CA VAL A 120 7.02 -12.53 2.46
C VAL A 120 8.39 -12.56 3.13
N GLY A 121 8.98 -11.41 3.45
CA GLY A 121 10.24 -11.36 4.21
C GLY A 121 10.09 -12.01 5.60
N ALA A 122 11.17 -12.61 6.11
CA ALA A 122 11.13 -13.31 7.39
C ALA A 122 11.38 -12.42 8.61
N ASN A 123 11.61 -11.12 8.41
CA ASN A 123 12.18 -10.21 9.43
C ASN A 123 13.54 -10.70 9.94
N GLU A 124 14.30 -11.38 9.07
CA GLU A 124 15.65 -11.86 9.30
C GLU A 124 16.43 -11.80 7.98
N ASP A 125 17.60 -11.18 7.98
CA ASP A 125 18.36 -10.93 6.76
C ASP A 125 18.71 -12.23 6.02
N GLY A 126 18.42 -12.25 4.73
CA GLY A 126 18.68 -13.41 3.88
C GLY A 126 17.68 -14.55 4.04
N TYR A 127 16.52 -14.30 4.65
CA TYR A 127 15.44 -15.28 4.76
C TYR A 127 14.08 -14.71 4.35
N HIS A 128 13.26 -15.59 3.79
CA HIS A 128 11.86 -15.34 3.48
C HIS A 128 10.99 -16.48 4.03
N TYR A 129 9.73 -16.17 4.34
CA TYR A 129 8.71 -17.19 4.50
C TYR A 129 8.06 -17.46 3.14
N VAL A 130 7.96 -18.73 2.78
CA VAL A 130 7.12 -19.20 1.68
C VAL A 130 5.84 -19.80 2.22
N ASN A 131 4.81 -19.81 1.38
CA ASN A 131 3.49 -20.34 1.69
C ASN A 131 2.79 -19.58 2.82
N ALA A 132 3.11 -18.30 3.00
CA ALA A 132 2.41 -17.46 3.96
C ALA A 132 0.97 -17.20 3.47
N ASN A 133 0.03 -17.11 4.40
CA ASN A 133 -1.38 -16.87 4.14
C ASN A 133 -1.92 -15.85 5.16
N PRO A 134 -2.57 -14.76 4.69
CA PRO A 134 -3.30 -13.85 5.57
C PRO A 134 -4.29 -14.60 6.46
N GLU A 135 -4.56 -14.07 7.66
CA GLU A 135 -5.41 -14.63 8.73
C GLU A 135 -4.87 -15.91 9.40
N ARG A 136 -4.08 -16.73 8.70
CA ARG A 136 -3.42 -17.90 9.28
C ARG A 136 -2.09 -17.55 9.94
N ASP A 137 -1.22 -16.84 9.21
CA ASP A 137 0.16 -16.58 9.64
C ASP A 137 0.38 -15.14 10.13
N PHE A 138 -0.46 -14.20 9.69
CA PHE A 138 -0.45 -12.81 10.12
C PHE A 138 -1.83 -12.18 9.89
N ASN A 139 -2.19 -11.19 10.70
CA ASN A 139 -3.46 -10.47 10.59
C ASN A 139 -3.30 -9.23 9.71
N VAL A 140 -4.29 -8.95 8.86
CA VAL A 140 -4.37 -7.71 8.08
C VAL A 140 -5.45 -6.82 8.70
N GLU A 141 -5.06 -5.61 9.14
CA GLU A 141 -5.98 -4.62 9.72
C GLU A 141 -7.05 -4.19 8.71
N ALA A 142 -6.63 -3.95 7.47
CA ALA A 142 -7.55 -3.67 6.37
C ALA A 142 -6.92 -3.92 5.01
N PHE A 143 -7.78 -4.33 4.07
CA PHE A 143 -7.49 -4.35 2.64
C PHE A 143 -7.95 -3.04 1.99
N GLY A 144 -7.18 -2.53 1.03
CA GLY A 144 -7.51 -1.31 0.30
C GLY A 144 -6.82 -1.20 -1.06
N ASP A 145 -7.14 -0.16 -1.82
CA ASP A 145 -6.41 0.17 -3.06
C ASP A 145 -5.17 0.99 -2.69
N PHE A 146 -4.01 0.33 -2.56
CA PHE A 146 -2.77 0.96 -2.08
C PHE A 146 -1.67 1.00 -3.13
N ARG A 147 -1.98 0.60 -4.37
CA ARG A 147 -0.99 0.48 -5.44
C ARG A 147 -1.19 1.46 -6.58
N VAL A 148 -0.16 1.60 -7.41
CA VAL A 148 -0.25 2.24 -8.73
C VAL A 148 -0.91 1.25 -9.70
N ILE A 149 -1.78 1.76 -10.58
CA ILE A 149 -2.37 0.97 -11.68
C ILE A 149 -1.28 0.63 -12.70
N LEU A 150 -1.36 -0.53 -13.35
CA LEU A 150 -0.49 -0.90 -14.45
C LEU A 150 -1.17 -0.64 -15.79
N GLU A 151 -0.38 -0.39 -16.84
CA GLU A 151 -0.91 -0.29 -18.19
C GLU A 151 -1.57 -1.62 -18.62
N GLY A 152 -2.72 -1.55 -19.28
CA GLY A 152 -3.54 -2.71 -19.65
C GLY A 152 -4.57 -3.14 -18.60
N GLU A 153 -4.55 -2.59 -17.38
CA GLU A 153 -5.55 -2.94 -16.35
C GLU A 153 -6.91 -2.27 -16.58
N PRO A 154 -8.02 -2.89 -16.14
CA PRO A 154 -9.36 -2.32 -16.32
C PRO A 154 -9.53 -0.98 -15.58
N LEU A 155 -10.09 0.01 -16.29
CA LEU A 155 -10.42 1.32 -15.75
C LEU A 155 -11.57 1.24 -14.74
N SER A 156 -11.57 2.15 -13.76
CA SER A 156 -12.55 2.21 -12.67
C SER A 156 -14.00 2.36 -13.12
N ASP A 157 -14.23 2.90 -14.32
CA ASP A 157 -15.55 3.11 -14.91
C ASP A 157 -15.97 1.99 -15.89
N GLY A 158 -15.13 0.97 -16.07
CA GLY A 158 -15.39 -0.15 -16.98
C GLY A 158 -15.30 0.22 -18.47
N SER A 159 -14.78 1.40 -18.81
CA SER A 159 -14.74 1.89 -20.21
C SER A 159 -13.68 1.18 -21.08
N GLY A 160 -12.76 0.45 -20.47
CA GLY A 160 -11.70 -0.29 -21.16
C GLY A 160 -10.46 -0.47 -20.29
N GLU A 161 -9.31 -0.54 -20.94
CA GLU A 161 -8.00 -0.74 -20.30
C GLU A 161 -7.23 0.58 -20.16
N ALA A 162 -6.44 0.71 -19.09
CA ALA A 162 -5.57 1.84 -18.83
C ALA A 162 -4.46 1.94 -19.89
N LYS A 163 -4.22 3.16 -20.36
CA LYS A 163 -3.14 3.51 -21.30
C LYS A 163 -2.36 4.69 -20.75
N PHE A 164 -1.04 4.65 -20.81
CA PHE A 164 -0.20 5.68 -20.23
C PHE A 164 0.35 6.62 -21.30
N ALA A 165 0.46 7.89 -20.94
CA ALA A 165 1.11 8.92 -21.72
C ALA A 165 1.82 9.89 -20.77
N GLU A 166 3.01 10.33 -21.14
CA GLU A 166 3.75 11.33 -20.37
C GLU A 166 3.21 12.73 -20.67
N GLY A 167 3.20 13.59 -19.66
CA GLY A 167 2.67 14.94 -19.77
C GLY A 167 3.44 15.93 -18.90
N ILE A 168 3.44 17.19 -19.33
CA ILE A 168 3.92 18.32 -18.53
C ILE A 168 2.68 19.02 -17.97
N GLU A 169 2.61 19.13 -16.65
CA GLU A 169 1.54 19.88 -16.00
C GLU A 169 1.71 21.38 -16.30
N VAL A 170 0.77 21.97 -17.04
CA VAL A 170 0.77 23.40 -17.42
C VAL A 170 -0.21 24.24 -16.61
N GLY A 171 -1.03 23.61 -15.76
CA GLY A 171 -2.02 24.26 -14.92
C GLY A 171 -2.98 23.26 -14.28
N GLN A 172 -3.58 23.65 -13.17
CA GLN A 172 -4.48 22.82 -12.39
C GLN A 172 -5.65 23.66 -11.87
N VAL A 173 -6.84 23.07 -11.80
CA VAL A 173 -8.04 23.71 -11.26
C VAL A 173 -8.58 22.87 -10.10
N PHE A 174 -8.93 23.51 -8.99
CA PHE A 174 -9.42 22.85 -7.79
C PHE A 174 -10.73 23.41 -7.29
N LYS A 175 -11.60 22.51 -6.79
CA LYS A 175 -12.72 22.88 -5.92
C LYS A 175 -12.25 22.78 -4.48
N LEU A 176 -11.84 23.92 -3.90
CA LEU A 176 -11.31 23.99 -2.53
C LEU A 176 -12.36 23.78 -1.45
N GLY A 177 -13.64 23.97 -1.79
CA GLY A 177 -14.73 23.87 -0.82
C GLY A 177 -14.60 24.98 0.24
N THR A 178 -14.67 24.61 1.51
CA THR A 178 -14.67 25.57 2.63
C THR A 178 -13.36 25.57 3.45
N LYS A 179 -12.34 24.81 3.03
CA LYS A 179 -11.07 24.62 3.79
C LYS A 179 -10.44 25.94 4.27
N TYR A 180 -10.35 26.92 3.39
CA TYR A 180 -9.77 28.23 3.71
C TYR A 180 -10.77 29.19 4.34
N SER A 181 -12.02 29.19 3.89
CA SER A 181 -13.03 30.11 4.41
C SER A 181 -13.40 29.80 5.86
N GLU A 182 -13.42 28.53 6.26
CA GLU A 182 -13.59 28.13 7.66
C GLU A 182 -12.38 28.54 8.52
N SER A 183 -11.16 28.22 8.10
CA SER A 183 -9.95 28.53 8.87
C SER A 183 -9.67 30.04 8.99
N MET A 184 -10.09 30.84 8.01
CA MET A 184 -9.88 32.29 7.97
C MET A 184 -11.14 33.10 8.34
N ASN A 185 -12.23 32.45 8.76
CA ASN A 185 -13.50 33.08 9.10
C ASN A 185 -14.08 33.98 7.98
N ALA A 186 -13.95 33.56 6.72
CA ALA A 186 -14.49 34.25 5.55
C ALA A 186 -15.92 33.78 5.26
N THR A 187 -16.91 34.56 5.68
CA THR A 187 -18.34 34.18 5.66
C THR A 187 -19.21 35.19 4.91
N PHE A 188 -20.39 34.74 4.47
CA PHE A 188 -21.48 35.56 3.92
C PHE A 188 -22.82 35.20 4.57
N LEU A 189 -23.83 36.07 4.49
CA LEU A 189 -25.19 35.73 4.91
C LEU A 189 -25.93 35.06 3.76
N ASP A 190 -26.46 33.86 4.01
CA ASP A 190 -27.30 33.15 3.05
C ASP A 190 -28.70 33.77 2.93
N ASN A 191 -29.54 33.16 2.09
CA ASN A 191 -30.90 33.63 1.82
C ASN A 191 -31.82 33.60 3.07
N GLN A 192 -31.43 32.92 4.14
CA GLN A 192 -32.14 32.88 5.43
C GLN A 192 -31.51 33.83 6.46
N GLY A 193 -30.49 34.60 6.07
CA GLY A 193 -29.74 35.49 6.96
C GLY A 193 -28.78 34.75 7.88
N LYS A 194 -28.40 33.50 7.59
CA LYS A 194 -27.44 32.74 8.39
C LYS A 194 -26.03 32.89 7.81
N ALA A 195 -25.04 33.06 8.69
CA ALA A 195 -23.65 33.08 8.28
C ALA A 195 -23.20 31.70 7.77
N GLN A 196 -22.64 31.66 6.57
CA GLN A 196 -22.09 30.47 5.92
C GLN A 196 -20.67 30.76 5.42
N PRO A 197 -19.74 29.80 5.48
CA PRO A 197 -18.43 29.94 4.87
C PRO A 197 -18.55 30.02 3.33
N LEU A 198 -17.65 30.80 2.70
CA LEU A 198 -17.59 30.87 1.24
C LEU A 198 -17.14 29.52 0.64
N ILE A 199 -17.83 29.04 -0.39
CA ILE A 199 -17.36 27.90 -1.21
C ILE A 199 -16.38 28.44 -2.25
N MET A 200 -15.17 27.88 -2.28
CA MET A 200 -14.05 28.41 -3.06
C MET A 200 -13.58 27.45 -4.17
N GLY A 201 -13.00 28.03 -5.23
CA GLY A 201 -12.19 27.34 -6.24
C GLY A 201 -10.98 28.19 -6.63
N CYS A 202 -9.93 27.55 -7.16
CA CYS A 202 -8.71 28.20 -7.64
C CYS A 202 -8.18 27.54 -8.90
#